data_AF-A0A9C9PL88-F1
#
_entry.id   AF-A0A9C9PL88-F1
#
_cell.length_a   1.000
_cell.length_b   1.000
_cell.length_c   1.000
_cell.angle_alpha   90.00
_cell.angle_beta   90.00
_cell.angle_gamma   90.00
#
_symmetry.space_group_name_H-M   'P 1'
#
loop_
_entity.id
_entity.type
_entity.pdbx_description
1 polymer ?
#
loop_
_entity_poly.entity_id
_entity_poly.type
_entity_poly.pdbx_seq_one_letter_code
_entity_poly.pdbx_strand_id
1 'polypeptide(L)'
;MPINAQAVEIDIVAESSCGRVVLVEVKKRQQKSNQTMVAEFLSKIAAYQNQSPNVLILPAFLSLGGFTKEAQEICDQKGIAIAVRIMHY
;
A
#
# COMPACT_ATOMS: atom_id res chain seq x y z
N MET A 1 -8.02 -2.15 -28.50
CA MET A 1 -9.03 -1.70 -27.51
C MET A 1 -8.33 -0.67 -26.63
N PRO A 2 -8.84 0.56 -26.45
CA PRO A 2 -8.23 1.47 -25.49
C PRO A 2 -8.46 0.86 -24.10
N ILE A 3 -7.38 0.59 -23.38
CA ILE A 3 -7.46 0.22 -21.97
C ILE A 3 -7.92 1.49 -21.27
N ASN A 4 -9.16 1.50 -20.78
CA ASN A 4 -9.65 2.53 -19.88
C ASN A 4 -8.76 2.43 -18.63
N ALA A 5 -7.73 3.27 -18.54
CA ALA A 5 -6.87 3.36 -17.37
C ALA A 5 -7.70 4.00 -16.27
N GLN A 6 -8.49 3.19 -15.57
CA GLN A 6 -9.14 3.61 -14.34
C GLN A 6 -8.01 4.10 -13.43
N ALA A 7 -8.02 5.39 -13.11
CA ALA A 7 -6.96 6.00 -12.30
C ALA A 7 -6.85 5.19 -11.00
N VAL A 8 -5.66 4.62 -10.76
CA VAL A 8 -5.41 3.81 -9.58
C VAL A 8 -5.30 4.78 -8.41
N GLU A 9 -6.29 4.77 -7.52
CA GLU A 9 -6.27 5.59 -6.32
C GLU A 9 -5.32 4.97 -5.28
N ILE A 10 -4.14 5.57 -5.15
CA ILE A 10 -3.21 5.36 -4.04
C ILE A 10 -3.30 6.58 -3.12
N ASP A 11 -3.44 6.37 -1.80
CA ASP A 11 -3.59 7.48 -0.84
C ASP A 11 -2.36 8.40 -0.83
N ILE A 12 -1.14 7.82 -0.91
CA ILE A 12 0.11 8.57 -1.00
C ILE A 12 1.08 7.87 -1.97
N VAL A 13 1.62 8.63 -2.92
CA VAL A 13 2.73 8.24 -3.78
C VAL A 13 3.90 9.16 -3.48
N ALA A 14 5.07 8.60 -3.15
CA ALA A 14 6.27 9.38 -2.88
C ALA A 14 7.47 8.86 -3.70
N GLU A 15 7.93 9.67 -4.63
CA GLU A 15 9.15 9.41 -5.39
C GLU A 15 10.38 9.68 -4.53
N SER A 16 11.30 8.72 -4.48
CA SER A 16 12.57 8.85 -3.77
C SER A 16 13.69 9.22 -4.72
N SER A 17 14.63 10.05 -4.27
CA SER A 17 15.82 10.44 -5.06
C SER A 17 16.69 9.26 -5.52
N CYS A 18 16.53 8.09 -4.90
CA CYS A 18 17.18 6.83 -5.30
C CYS A 18 16.42 6.04 -6.38
N GLY A 19 15.43 6.64 -7.04
CA GLY A 19 14.68 6.02 -8.16
C GLY A 19 13.62 5.00 -7.74
N ARG A 20 13.32 4.90 -6.44
CA ARG A 20 12.24 4.05 -5.89
C ARG A 20 11.00 4.87 -5.62
N VAL A 21 9.83 4.23 -5.65
CA VAL A 21 8.55 4.87 -5.30
C VAL A 21 7.95 4.19 -4.07
N VAL A 22 7.63 4.97 -3.06
CA VAL A 22 6.87 4.50 -1.89
C VAL A 22 5.39 4.68 -2.18
N LEU A 23 4.64 3.58 -2.14
CA LEU A 23 3.18 3.61 -2.21
C LEU A 23 2.64 3.35 -0.81
N VAL A 24 1.77 4.24 -0.31
CA VAL A 24 1.19 4.10 1.02
C VAL A 24 -0.33 4.00 0.93
N GLU A 25 -0.90 2.97 1.56
CA GLU A 25 -2.33 2.91 1.90
C GLU A 25 -2.54 3.37 3.34
N VAL A 26 -3.58 4.17 3.58
CA VAL A 26 -3.84 4.85 4.85
C VAL A 26 -5.24 4.52 5.36
N LYS A 27 -5.32 3.70 6.42
CA LYS A 27 -6.55 3.45 7.17
C LYS A 27 -6.52 4.17 8.53
N LYS A 28 -7.20 5.32 8.59
CA LYS A 28 -7.30 6.16 9.81
C LYS A 28 -8.40 5.73 10.79
N ARG A 29 -9.09 4.61 10.53
CA ARG A 29 -10.22 4.13 11.34
C ARG A 29 -9.72 3.26 12.49
N GLN A 30 -10.52 3.14 13.55
CA GLN A 30 -10.24 2.24 14.69
C GLN A 30 -10.49 0.74 14.36
N GLN A 31 -11.14 0.46 13.23
CA GLN A 31 -11.30 -0.91 12.75
C GLN A 31 -9.95 -1.47 12.30
N LYS A 32 -9.63 -2.68 12.76
CA LYS A 32 -8.45 -3.41 12.28
C LYS A 32 -8.53 -3.67 10.79
N SER A 33 -7.41 -3.44 10.09
CA SER A 33 -7.27 -3.87 8.70
C SER A 33 -7.24 -5.40 8.63
N ASN A 34 -8.05 -5.94 7.73
CA ASN A 34 -8.18 -7.38 7.51
C ASN A 34 -7.54 -7.80 6.17
N GLN A 35 -7.58 -9.10 5.87
CA GLN A 35 -6.98 -9.68 4.66
C GLN A 35 -7.52 -9.05 3.37
N THR A 36 -8.83 -8.75 3.32
CA THR A 36 -9.47 -8.13 2.15
C THR A 36 -8.86 -6.75 1.87
N MET A 37 -8.69 -5.91 2.89
CA MET A 37 -8.09 -4.59 2.73
C MET A 37 -6.62 -4.67 2.27
N VAL A 38 -5.86 -5.66 2.76
CA VAL A 38 -4.47 -5.89 2.30
C VAL A 38 -4.45 -6.39 0.85
N ALA A 39 -5.38 -7.27 0.47
CA ALA A 39 -5.51 -7.77 -0.90
C ALA A 39 -5.88 -6.65 -1.88
N GLU A 40 -6.79 -5.76 -1.51
CA GLU A 40 -7.13 -4.56 -2.29
C GLU A 40 -5.89 -3.69 -2.53
N PHE A 41 -5.07 -3.48 -1.49
CA PHE A 41 -3.83 -2.71 -1.64
C PHE A 41 -2.81 -3.40 -2.56
N LEU A 42 -2.66 -4.72 -2.47
CA LEU A 42 -1.83 -5.49 -3.40
C LEU A 42 -2.31 -5.35 -4.86
N SER A 43 -3.63 -5.35 -5.09
CA SER A 43 -4.19 -5.11 -6.43
C SER A 43 -3.86 -3.70 -6.94
N LYS A 44 -3.90 -2.68 -6.06
CA LYS A 44 -3.50 -1.31 -6.42
C LYS A 44 -2.01 -1.22 -6.76
N ILE A 45 -1.13 -1.88 -5.99
CA ILE A 45 0.31 -1.95 -6.27
C ILE A 45 0.56 -2.59 -7.64
N ALA A 46 -0.09 -3.72 -7.94
CA ALA A 46 0.04 -4.39 -9.24
C ALA A 46 -0.44 -3.50 -10.40
N ALA A 47 -1.56 -2.79 -10.21
CA ALA A 47 -2.06 -1.86 -11.21
C ALA A 47 -1.09 -0.68 -11.44
N TYR A 48 -0.49 -0.13 -10.38
CA TYR A 48 0.54 0.92 -10.49
C TYR A 48 1.80 0.40 -11.21
N GLN A 49 2.29 -0.80 -10.86
CA GLN A 49 3.45 -1.41 -11.52
C GLN A 49 3.21 -1.62 -13.02
N ASN A 50 2.01 -2.02 -13.43
CA ASN A 50 1.68 -2.18 -14.85
C ASN A 50 1.71 -0.86 -15.63
N GLN A 51 1.37 0.26 -14.97
CA GLN A 51 1.45 1.60 -15.55
C GLN A 51 2.89 2.15 -15.54
N SER A 52 3.71 1.71 -14.60
CA SER A 52 5.10 2.16 -14.39
C SER A 52 6.09 0.99 -14.27
N PRO A 53 6.31 0.21 -15.35
CA PRO A 53 6.99 -1.09 -15.27
C PRO A 53 8.45 -1.03 -14.82
N ASN A 54 9.13 0.11 -15.01
CA ASN A 54 10.54 0.29 -14.69
C ASN A 54 10.78 0.83 -13.28
N VAL A 55 9.72 1.10 -12.51
CA VAL A 55 9.82 1.63 -11.16
C VAL A 55 9.92 0.48 -10.17
N LEU A 56 10.82 0.62 -9.19
CA LEU A 56 10.87 -0.27 -8.04
C LEU A 56 9.98 0.30 -6.91
N ILE A 57 8.94 -0.45 -6.55
CA ILE A 57 7.95 -0.04 -5.56
C ILE A 57 8.33 -0.52 -4.15
N LEU A 58 8.17 0.36 -3.16
CA LEU A 58 8.23 0.07 -1.73
C LEU A 58 6.83 0.23 -1.13
N PRO A 59 6.08 -0.86 -0.91
CA PRO A 59 4.72 -0.77 -0.38
C PRO A 59 4.71 -0.53 1.14
N ALA A 60 3.83 0.36 1.58
CA ALA A 60 3.61 0.66 2.99
C ALA A 60 2.11 0.75 3.33
N PHE A 61 1.73 0.33 4.54
CA PHE A 61 0.35 0.33 5.01
C PHE A 61 0.27 0.91 6.42
N LEU A 62 -0.39 2.06 6.55
CA LEU A 62 -0.73 2.65 7.84
C LEU A 62 -2.15 2.20 8.26
N SER A 63 -2.29 1.57 9.42
CA SER A 63 -3.59 1.23 10.00
C SER A 63 -3.68 1.59 11.48
N LEU A 64 -4.40 2.68 11.79
CA LEU A 64 -4.49 3.20 13.17
C LEU A 64 -5.28 2.28 14.10
N GLY A 65 -6.22 1.49 13.57
CA GLY A 65 -6.90 0.42 14.30
C GLY A 65 -6.08 -0.85 14.48
N GLY A 66 -4.88 -0.91 13.88
CA GLY A 66 -4.05 -2.11 13.83
C GLY A 66 -4.47 -3.10 12.75
N PHE A 67 -3.92 -4.30 12.80
CA PHE A 67 -4.18 -5.38 11.83
C PHE A 67 -4.80 -6.59 12.53
N THR A 68 -5.57 -7.39 11.80
CA THR A 68 -5.79 -8.78 12.23
C THR A 68 -4.49 -9.56 12.09
N LYS A 69 -4.36 -10.68 12.81
CA LYS A 69 -3.13 -11.48 12.80
C LYS A 69 -2.79 -11.94 11.38
N GLU A 70 -3.80 -12.40 10.65
CA GLU A 70 -3.65 -12.91 9.30
C GLU A 70 -3.32 -11.80 8.30
N ALA A 71 -3.88 -10.60 8.49
CA ALA A 71 -3.54 -9.45 7.65
C ALA A 71 -2.08 -9.03 7.86
N GLN A 72 -1.60 -9.04 9.10
CA GLN A 72 -0.21 -8.76 9.43
C GLN A 72 0.73 -9.81 8.83
N GLU A 73 0.41 -11.10 8.94
CA GLU A 73 1.18 -12.19 8.32
C GLU A 73 1.27 -12.02 6.79
N ILE A 74 0.19 -11.60 6.12
CA ILE A 74 0.23 -11.29 4.67
C ILE A 74 1.15 -10.10 4.40
N CYS A 75 1.08 -9.02 5.19
CA CYS A 75 1.98 -7.88 5.04
C CYS A 75 3.44 -8.30 5.15
N ASP A 76 3.79 -9.10 6.16
CA ASP A 76 5.16 -9.59 6.37
C ASP A 76 5.62 -10.47 5.19
N GLN A 77 4.80 -11.43 4.76
CA GLN A 77 5.11 -12.32 3.63
C GLN A 77 5.27 -11.59 2.30
N LYS A 78 4.56 -10.47 2.12
CA LYS A 78 4.60 -9.67 0.88
C LYS A 78 5.56 -8.49 0.95
N GLY A 79 6.28 -8.33 2.07
CA GLY A 79 7.25 -7.25 2.24
C GLY A 79 6.61 -5.86 2.31
N ILE A 80 5.39 -5.75 2.87
CA ILE A 80 4.71 -4.49 3.09
C ILE A 80 5.17 -3.90 4.43
N ALA A 81 5.76 -2.71 4.40
CA ALA A 81 6.07 -2.00 5.63
C ALA A 81 4.77 -1.56 6.34
N ILE A 82 4.64 -1.81 7.64
CA ILE A 82 3.43 -1.45 8.40
C ILE A 82 3.68 -0.42 9.48
N ALA A 83 2.68 0.41 9.75
CA ALA A 83 2.64 1.31 10.89
C ALA A 83 1.22 1.34 11.50
N VAL A 84 1.14 1.53 12.82
CA VAL A 84 -0.15 1.64 13.55
C VAL A 84 -0.32 2.98 14.27
N ARG A 85 0.62 3.90 14.06
CA ARG A 85 0.64 5.23 14.67
C ARG A 85 1.34 6.22 13.76
N ILE A 86 0.92 7.48 13.81
CA ILE A 86 1.64 8.62 13.23
C ILE A 86 2.38 9.30 14.38
N MET A 87 3.69 9.46 14.25
CA MET A 87 4.52 10.19 15.22
C MET A 87 4.76 11.60 14.70
N HIS A 88 4.65 12.61 15.56
CA HIS A 88 5.11 13.97 15.28
C HIS A 88 6.31 14.27 16.17
N TYR A 89 7.31 14.97 15.63
CA TYR A 89 8.54 15.36 16.32
C TYR A 89 8.71 16.87 16.25
#